data_AF-A0A0R3LTJ7-F1
#
_entry.id   AF-A0A0R3LTJ7-F1
#
_cell.length_a   1.000
_cell.length_b   1.000
_cell.length_c   1.000
_cell.angle_alpha   90.00
_cell.angle_beta   90.00
_cell.angle_gamma   90.00
#
_symmetry.space_group_name_H-M   'P 1'
#
loop_
_entity.id
_entity.type
_entity.pdbx_description
1 polymer ?
#
loop_
_entity_poly.entity_id
_entity_poly.type
_entity_poly.pdbx_seq_one_letter_code
_entity_poly.pdbx_strand_id
1 'polypeptide(L)'
;MSVRIVDVCEITKPISSPIRNAYIDFTKMTTSLVAVVTDAVRDGKRVVGYGFNSNGRYGQGGLIRERFAPRLKEADPKSLATTPSKARPRSTSMASIRSAGPVGRGEAASSAIAP
;
A
#
# COMPACT_ATOMS: atom_id res chain seq x y z
N MET A 1 -2.27 23.72 5.79
CA MET A 1 -2.50 22.55 6.68
C MET A 1 -1.91 21.33 6.01
N SER A 2 -1.19 20.48 6.75
CA SER A 2 -0.66 19.21 6.21
C SER A 2 -1.70 18.12 6.39
N VAL A 3 -1.94 17.32 5.34
CA VAL A 3 -2.77 16.11 5.43
C VAL A 3 -2.04 15.08 6.30
N ARG A 4 -2.75 14.39 7.18
CA ARG A 4 -2.25 13.29 8.03
C ARG A 4 -2.95 11.98 7.66
N ILE A 5 -2.17 10.90 7.62
CA ILE A 5 -2.71 9.54 7.60
C ILE A 5 -3.18 9.20 9.02
N VAL A 6 -4.48 8.97 9.17
CA VAL A 6 -5.09 8.62 10.46
C VAL A 6 -5.16 7.12 10.67
N ASP A 7 -5.28 6.35 9.59
CA ASP A 7 -5.24 4.89 9.68
C ASP A 7 -4.79 4.23 8.38
N VAL A 8 -4.32 2.98 8.51
CA VAL A 8 -3.97 2.11 7.39
C VAL A 8 -4.56 0.73 7.67
N CYS A 9 -5.62 0.38 6.94
CA CYS A 9 -6.32 -0.89 7.06
C CYS A 9 -5.88 -1.84 5.94
N GLU A 10 -5.70 -3.12 6.25
CA GLU A 10 -5.46 -4.16 5.26
C GLU A 10 -6.41 -5.33 5.47
N ILE A 11 -6.88 -5.91 4.36
CA ILE A 11 -7.59 -7.18 4.34
C ILE A 11 -7.09 -8.05 3.20
N THR A 12 -6.71 -9.28 3.53
CA THR A 12 -6.35 -10.28 2.52
C THR A 12 -7.61 -10.89 1.93
N LYS A 13 -7.72 -10.90 0.60
CA LYS A 13 -8.85 -11.46 -0.15
C LYS A 13 -8.39 -12.57 -1.08
N PRO A 14 -9.15 -13.68 -1.19
CA PRO A 14 -8.88 -14.71 -2.18
C PRO A 14 -9.21 -14.18 -3.58
N ILE A 15 -8.30 -14.43 -4.52
CA ILE A 15 -8.53 -14.28 -5.97
C ILE A 15 -8.24 -15.61 -6.68
N SER A 16 -8.50 -16.69 -5.95
CA SER A 16 -8.23 -18.06 -6.34
C SER A 16 -9.09 -18.49 -7.52
N SER A 17 -8.49 -19.19 -8.48
CA SER A 17 -9.21 -19.78 -9.61
C SER A 17 -8.43 -21.01 -10.14
N PRO A 18 -9.07 -21.91 -10.91
CA PRO A 18 -8.40 -23.11 -11.42
C PRO A 18 -7.44 -22.84 -12.59
N ILE A 19 -7.20 -21.57 -12.94
CA ILE A 19 -6.26 -21.22 -14.00
C ILE A 19 -4.82 -21.57 -13.59
N ARG A 20 -4.01 -21.92 -14.59
CA ARG A 20 -2.60 -22.23 -14.42
C ARG A 20 -1.81 -21.67 -15.60
N ASN A 21 -0.55 -21.35 -15.37
CA ASN A 21 0.43 -21.11 -16.43
C ASN A 21 1.54 -22.16 -16.34
N ALA A 22 2.63 -21.98 -17.10
CA ALA A 22 3.74 -22.93 -17.12
C ALA A 22 4.51 -23.05 -15.78
N TYR A 23 4.31 -22.12 -14.83
CA TYR A 23 5.10 -22.00 -13.61
C TYR A 23 4.28 -22.10 -12.31
N ILE A 24 3.02 -21.64 -12.31
CA ILE A 24 2.15 -21.60 -11.13
C ILE A 24 0.71 -21.98 -11.44
N ASP A 25 0.03 -22.55 -10.45
CA ASP A 25 -1.43 -22.60 -10.37
C ASP A 25 -1.95 -21.48 -9.46
N PHE A 26 -3.18 -21.03 -9.71
CA PHE A 26 -3.79 -19.91 -8.98
C PHE A 26 -4.79 -20.38 -7.92
N THR A 27 -4.80 -21.67 -7.55
CA THR A 27 -5.85 -22.24 -6.68
C THR A 27 -5.86 -21.67 -5.26
N LYS A 28 -4.73 -21.12 -4.81
CA LYS A 28 -4.56 -20.50 -3.48
C LYS A 28 -4.22 -19.02 -3.54
N MET A 29 -4.36 -18.39 -4.72
CA MET A 29 -3.90 -17.02 -4.92
C MET A 29 -4.70 -16.03 -4.07
N THR A 30 -3.98 -15.09 -3.44
CA THR A 30 -4.55 -14.01 -2.63
C THR A 30 -4.01 -12.65 -3.07
N THR A 31 -4.70 -11.59 -2.68
CA THR A 31 -4.24 -10.20 -2.78
C THR A 31 -4.57 -9.47 -1.47
N SER A 32 -3.77 -8.46 -1.13
CA SER A 32 -4.03 -7.56 -0.01
C SER A 32 -4.70 -6.30 -0.52
N LEU A 33 -5.93 -6.04 -0.06
CA LEU A 33 -6.61 -4.77 -0.24
C LEU A 33 -6.24 -3.85 0.92
N VAL A 34 -5.77 -2.64 0.60
CA VAL A 34 -5.33 -1.63 1.58
C VAL A 34 -6.19 -0.38 1.44
N ALA A 35 -6.56 0.20 2.57
CA ALA A 35 -7.18 1.52 2.68
C ALA A 35 -6.29 2.45 3.51
N VAL A 36 -5.90 3.58 2.93
CA VAL A 36 -5.15 4.65 3.61
C VAL A 36 -6.14 5.76 3.94
N VAL A 37 -6.48 5.88 5.21
CA VAL A 37 -7.47 6.83 5.71
C VAL A 37 -6.75 8.12 6.09
N THR A 38 -7.21 9.26 5.58
CA THR A 38 -6.63 10.57 5.91
C THR A 38 -7.61 11.44 6.71
N ASP A 39 -7.11 12.52 7.31
CA ASP A 39 -7.93 13.56 7.93
C ASP A 39 -8.47 14.60 6.94
N ALA A 40 -8.07 14.53 5.67
CA ALA A 40 -8.54 15.44 4.64
C ALA A 40 -10.02 15.20 4.31
N VAL A 41 -10.77 16.29 4.14
CA VAL A 41 -12.18 16.28 3.74
C VAL A 41 -12.32 17.02 2.41
N ARG A 42 -13.02 16.40 1.45
CA ARG A 42 -13.41 16.98 0.16
C ARG A 42 -14.89 16.71 -0.07
N ASP A 43 -15.65 17.73 -0.43
CA ASP A 43 -17.10 17.65 -0.67
C ASP A 43 -17.87 17.01 0.51
N GLY A 44 -17.47 17.37 1.75
CA GLY A 44 -18.05 16.83 2.98
C GLY A 44 -17.69 15.36 3.28
N LYS A 45 -16.86 14.72 2.44
CA LYS A 45 -16.44 13.32 2.60
C LYS A 45 -14.95 13.22 2.93
N ARG A 46 -14.62 12.27 3.81
CA ARG A 46 -13.22 11.95 4.14
C ARG A 46 -12.52 11.36 2.92
N VAL A 47 -11.30 11.82 2.64
CA VAL A 47 -10.46 11.26 1.59
C VAL A 47 -9.81 9.98 2.07
N VAL A 48 -10.08 8.88 1.36
CA VAL A 48 -9.51 7.55 1.59
C VAL A 48 -8.89 7.06 0.28
N GLY A 49 -7.62 6.68 0.34
CA GLY A 49 -6.92 6.06 -0.80
C GLY A 49 -7.04 4.53 -0.73
N TYR A 50 -7.27 3.88 -1.87
CA TYR A 50 -7.34 2.43 -1.96
C TYR A 50 -6.25 1.87 -2.88
N GLY A 51 -5.74 0.69 -2.54
CA GLY A 51 -4.75 -0.01 -3.36
C GLY A 51 -4.76 -1.51 -3.11
N PHE A 52 -4.25 -2.27 -4.07
CA PHE A 52 -4.08 -3.72 -3.96
C PHE A 52 -2.85 -4.17 -4.76
N ASN A 53 -2.30 -5.33 -4.41
CA ASN A 53 -1.19 -5.92 -5.16
C ASN A 53 -1.67 -6.77 -6.33
N SER A 54 -0.90 -6.76 -7.43
CA SER A 54 -1.15 -7.62 -8.59
C SER A 54 -1.07 -9.11 -8.22
N ASN A 55 -1.66 -9.95 -9.08
CA ASN A 55 -1.65 -11.40 -8.94
C ASN A 55 -0.22 -11.99 -9.02
N GLY A 56 -0.05 -13.22 -8.50
CA GLY A 56 1.21 -13.97 -8.60
C GLY A 56 2.18 -13.82 -7.43
N ARG A 57 1.92 -12.89 -6.49
CA ARG A 57 2.78 -12.65 -5.31
C ARG A 57 2.08 -12.79 -3.96
N TYR A 58 0.83 -13.26 -3.96
CA TYR A 58 0.00 -13.43 -2.75
C TYR A 58 -0.23 -12.11 -1.98
N GLY A 59 -1.15 -12.14 -1.02
CA GLY A 59 -1.36 -11.02 -0.10
C GLY A 59 -0.20 -10.86 0.88
N GLN A 60 0.16 -9.62 1.18
CA GLN A 60 1.27 -9.22 2.04
C GLN A 60 0.79 -8.65 3.38
N GLY A 61 -0.34 -9.13 3.88
CA GLY A 61 -1.03 -8.56 5.04
C GLY A 61 -0.20 -8.52 6.32
N GLY A 62 0.62 -9.55 6.59
CA GLY A 62 1.55 -9.57 7.74
C GLY A 62 2.56 -8.43 7.68
N LEU A 63 3.29 -8.31 6.55
CA LEU A 63 4.26 -7.23 6.35
C LEU A 63 3.61 -5.84 6.45
N ILE A 64 2.42 -5.67 5.87
CA ILE A 64 1.69 -4.40 5.92
C ILE A 64 1.32 -4.05 7.36
N ARG A 65 0.70 -4.96 8.11
CA ARG A 65 0.22 -4.69 9.47
C ARG A 65 1.35 -4.54 10.49
N GLU A 66 2.39 -5.35 10.38
CA GLU A 66 3.45 -5.45 11.39
C GLU A 66 4.59 -4.45 11.17
N ARG A 67 4.87 -4.08 9.91
CA ARG A 67 6.05 -3.26 9.58
C ARG A 67 5.69 -1.93 8.94
N PHE A 68 4.84 -1.91 7.92
CA PHE A 68 4.65 -0.71 7.11
C PHE A 68 3.58 0.24 7.67
N ALA A 69 2.42 -0.28 8.05
CA ALA A 69 1.33 0.52 8.58
C ALA A 69 1.71 1.32 9.85
N PRO A 70 2.41 0.74 10.86
CA PRO A 70 2.83 1.51 12.04
C PRO A 70 3.77 2.65 11.67
N ARG A 71 4.77 2.40 10.81
CA ARG A 71 5.74 3.42 10.38
C ARG A 71 5.09 4.57 9.62
N LEU A 72 4.09 4.28 8.79
CA LEU A 72 3.33 5.32 8.07
C LEU A 72 2.48 6.17 9.01
N LYS A 73 1.93 5.58 10.08
CA LYS A 73 1.15 6.30 11.10
C LYS A 73 2.03 7.15 12.02
N GLU A 74 3.25 6.71 12.29
CA GLU A 74 4.22 7.40 13.15
C GLU A 74 5.04 8.49 12.42
N ALA A 75 5.07 8.47 11.09
CA ALA A 75 5.83 9.43 10.30
C ALA A 75 5.30 10.87 10.45
N ASP A 76 6.21 11.86 10.41
CA ASP A 76 5.83 13.27 10.35
C ASP A 76 4.99 13.53 9.07
N PRO A 77 3.74 14.02 9.18
CA PRO A 77 2.89 14.32 8.03
C PRO A 77 3.56 15.21 6.98
N LYS A 78 4.41 16.15 7.41
CA LYS A 78 5.14 17.03 6.48
C LYS A 78 6.18 16.29 5.64
N SER A 79 6.73 15.20 6.16
CA SER A 79 7.69 14.35 5.45
C SER A 79 7.04 13.47 4.37
N LEU A 80 5.73 13.23 4.50
CA LEU A 80 4.93 12.45 3.54
C LEU A 80 4.34 13.31 2.43
N ALA A 81 4.20 14.62 2.67
CA ALA A 81 3.69 15.57 1.70
C ALA A 81 4.64 15.70 0.50
N THR A 82 4.11 15.53 -0.72
CA THR A 82 4.81 15.88 -1.96
C THR A 82 4.39 17.28 -2.38
N THR A 83 5.34 18.07 -2.90
CA THR A 83 5.03 19.35 -3.53
C THR A 83 4.21 19.12 -4.82
N PRO A 84 3.18 19.93 -5.11
CA PRO A 84 2.23 19.69 -6.22
C PRO A 84 2.87 19.59 -7.62
N SER A 85 4.11 20.08 -7.79
CA SER A 85 4.82 20.04 -9.07
C SER A 85 5.55 18.72 -9.36
N LYS A 86 5.59 17.79 -8.41
CA LYS A 86 6.16 16.44 -8.59
C LYS A 86 5.28 15.42 -7.90
N ALA A 87 4.22 15.00 -8.57
CA ALA A 87 3.59 13.71 -8.33
C ALA A 87 4.62 12.60 -8.61
N ARG A 88 5.50 12.34 -7.64
CA ARG A 88 6.40 11.18 -7.65
C ARG A 88 5.74 10.11 -6.78
N PRO A 89 5.48 8.90 -7.30
CA PRO A 89 5.02 7.75 -6.49
C PRO A 89 6.01 7.28 -5.40
N ARG A 90 7.05 8.06 -5.09
CA ARG A 90 8.27 7.62 -4.38
C ARG A 90 8.36 8.08 -2.93
N SER A 91 7.53 9.02 -2.47
CA SER A 91 7.68 9.58 -1.10
C SER A 91 7.24 8.59 -0.01
N THR A 92 6.13 7.88 -0.20
CA THR A 92 5.65 6.84 0.73
C THR A 92 6.57 5.60 0.75
N SER A 93 7.25 5.33 -0.37
CA SER A 93 8.25 4.25 -0.48
C SER A 93 9.50 4.53 0.38
N MET A 94 9.96 5.77 0.46
CA MET A 94 11.19 6.11 1.22
C MET A 94 11.02 6.04 2.74
N ALA A 95 9.84 6.41 3.29
CA ALA A 95 9.56 6.27 4.72
C ALA A 95 9.56 4.79 5.16
N SER A 96 9.11 3.89 4.28
CA SER A 96 9.06 2.45 4.51
C SER A 96 10.44 1.78 4.45
N ILE A 97 11.38 2.35 3.68
CA ILE A 97 12.70 1.78 3.38
C ILE A 97 13.80 2.24 4.37
N ARG A 98 13.59 3.33 5.12
CA ARG A 98 14.66 3.98 5.92
C ARG A 98 15.26 3.11 7.05
N SER A 99 14.67 1.96 7.38
CA SER A 99 15.22 0.97 8.33
C SER A 99 15.34 -0.45 7.79
N ALA A 100 15.19 -0.66 6.48
CA ALA A 100 15.44 -1.96 5.88
C ALA A 100 16.92 -2.07 5.49
N GLY A 101 17.69 -2.90 6.21
CA GLY A 101 18.92 -3.49 5.67
C GLY A 101 18.63 -4.21 4.33
N PRO A 102 19.66 -4.66 3.59
CA PRO A 102 19.51 -5.10 2.20
C PRO A 102 18.53 -6.28 2.08
N VAL A 103 17.26 -5.98 1.78
CA VAL A 103 16.23 -6.96 1.43
C VAL A 103 16.17 -7.00 -0.10
N GLY A 104 16.29 -8.21 -0.66
CA GLY A 104 16.29 -8.45 -2.10
C GLY A 104 15.13 -7.77 -2.81
N ARG A 105 15.39 -7.21 -4.00
CA ARG A 105 14.42 -6.58 -4.90
C ARG A 105 13.41 -7.62 -5.40
N GLY A 106 12.45 -8.00 -4.55
CA GLY A 106 11.38 -8.95 -4.88
C GLY A 106 10.03 -8.30 -5.16
N GLU A 107 9.73 -7.13 -4.58
CA GLU A 107 8.33 -6.69 -4.46
C GLU A 107 8.15 -5.17 -4.66
N ALA A 108 7.63 -4.79 -5.83
CA ALA A 108 7.00 -3.49 -6.04
C ALA A 108 6.17 -3.50 -7.35
N ALA A 109 5.02 -4.18 -7.33
CA ALA A 109 3.96 -3.96 -8.31
C ALA A 109 2.66 -3.69 -7.54
N SER A 110 2.46 -2.43 -7.18
CA SER A 110 1.22 -1.94 -6.57
C SER A 110 0.55 -1.00 -7.58
N SER A 111 -0.64 -1.35 -8.04
CA SER A 111 -1.50 -0.45 -8.80
C SER A 111 -2.25 0.43 -7.81
N ALA A 112 -1.93 1.72 -7.80
CA ALA A 112 -2.71 2.73 -7.10
C ALA A 112 -3.94 3.09 -7.94
N ILE A 113 -5.13 2.89 -7.40
CA ILE A 113 -6.34 3.49 -7.96
C ILE A 113 -6.46 4.87 -7.32
N ALA A 114 -6.19 5.91 -8.11
CA ALA A 114 -6.57 7.27 -7.77
C ALA A 114 -8.05 7.49 -8.21
N PRO A 115 -8.83 8.30 -7.47
CA PRO A 115 -10.14 8.76 -7.93
C PRO A 115 -10.02 9.61 -9.20
#